data_AF-A0AA39FCF7-F1
#
_entry.id   AF-A0AA39FCF7-F1
#
_cell.length_a   1.000
_cell.length_b   1.000
_cell.length_c   1.000
_cell.angle_alpha   90.00
_cell.angle_beta   90.00
_cell.angle_gamma   90.00
#
_symmetry.space_group_name_H-M   'P 1'
#
loop_
_entity.id
_entity.type
_entity.pdbx_description
1 polymer ?
#
loop_
_entity_poly.entity_id
_entity_poly.type
_entity_poly.pdbx_seq_one_letter_code
_entity_poly.pdbx_strand_id
1 'polypeptide(L)'
;MKPIVALFVCVTVLCLFSRAQSVECPPFPGLNQTEPSTPGTRIHHECRQYDCASSGSWHVLGCALSTCVKQIGYVDYDYSKPYPECCPHPICG
;
A
#
# COMPACT_ATOMS: atom_id res chain seq x y z
N MET A 1 17.29 -44.03 12.87
CA MET A 1 17.17 -42.82 13.72
C MET A 1 17.94 -41.59 13.18
N LYS A 2 19.11 -41.74 12.53
CA LYS A 2 19.87 -40.61 11.96
C LYS A 2 19.25 -39.83 10.78
N PRO A 3 18.46 -40.41 9.84
CA PRO A 3 17.98 -39.64 8.67
C PRO A 3 16.79 -38.73 9.01
N ILE A 4 15.98 -39.08 10.03
CA ILE A 4 14.78 -38.32 10.42
C ILE A 4 15.18 -36.98 11.05
N VAL A 5 16.25 -36.97 11.86
CA VAL A 5 16.78 -35.74 12.48
C VAL A 5 17.35 -34.81 11.42
N ALA A 6 18.07 -35.33 10.42
CA ALA A 6 18.60 -34.53 9.32
C ALA A 6 17.50 -33.87 8.49
N LEU A 7 16.39 -34.58 8.26
CA LEU A 7 15.26 -34.08 7.48
C LEU A 7 14.50 -32.98 8.23
N PHE A 8 14.29 -33.15 9.54
CA PHE A 8 13.69 -32.11 10.39
C PHE A 8 14.52 -30.83 10.44
N VAL A 9 15.85 -30.95 10.56
CA VAL A 9 16.77 -29.81 10.55
C VAL A 9 16.75 -29.09 9.19
N CYS A 10 16.67 -29.84 8.09
CA CYS A 10 16.63 -29.25 6.75
C CYS A 10 15.32 -28.45 6.53
N VAL A 11 14.19 -29.00 6.97
CA VAL A 11 12.88 -28.33 6.86
C VAL A 11 12.83 -27.06 7.73
N THR A 12 13.31 -27.11 8.97
CA THR A 12 13.29 -25.93 9.85
C THR A 12 14.18 -24.81 9.32
N VAL A 13 15.35 -25.14 8.78
CA VAL A 13 16.26 -24.17 8.14
C VAL A 13 15.61 -23.54 6.91
N LEU A 14 15.02 -24.33 6.01
CA LEU A 14 14.32 -23.81 4.82
C LEU A 14 13.12 -22.90 5.20
N CYS A 15 12.37 -23.25 6.25
CA CYS A 15 11.27 -22.43 6.72
C CYS A 15 11.74 -21.07 7.28
N LEU A 16 12.90 -21.01 7.94
CA LEU A 16 13.46 -19.75 8.45
C LEU A 16 13.87 -18.81 7.30
N PHE A 17 14.43 -19.34 6.21
CA PHE A 17 14.80 -18.52 5.04
C PHE A 17 13.58 -17.96 4.29
N SER A 18 12.45 -18.67 4.29
CA SER A 18 11.24 -18.22 3.60
C SER A 18 10.55 -17.01 4.25
N ARG A 19 10.87 -16.66 5.50
CA ARG A 19 10.23 -15.55 6.23
C ARG A 19 10.96 -14.20 6.09
N ALA A 20 12.14 -14.16 5.48
CA ALA A 20 13.04 -13.01 5.55
C ALA A 20 13.02 -12.08 4.31
N GLN A 21 12.11 -12.29 3.35
CA GLN A 21 12.08 -11.50 2.11
C GLN A 21 10.97 -10.45 2.11
N SER A 22 10.84 -9.67 3.18
CA SER A 22 10.08 -8.43 3.10
C SER A 22 11.05 -7.36 2.60
N VAL A 23 10.97 -7.00 1.33
CA VAL A 23 11.82 -5.96 0.74
C VAL A 23 11.24 -4.60 1.15
N GLU A 24 12.09 -3.71 1.66
CA GLU A 24 11.70 -2.33 1.99
C GLU A 24 11.36 -1.57 0.72
N CYS A 25 10.40 -0.65 0.79
CA CYS A 25 10.10 0.22 -0.34
C CYS A 25 11.14 1.35 -0.43
N PRO A 26 11.50 1.78 -1.65
CA PRO A 26 12.35 2.95 -1.82
C PRO A 26 11.71 4.20 -1.20
N PRO A 27 12.51 5.24 -0.87
CA PRO A 27 11.98 6.50 -0.36
C PRO A 27 10.87 7.04 -1.28
N PHE A 28 9.78 7.51 -0.67
CA PHE A 28 8.59 7.90 -1.42
C PHE A 28 8.83 9.23 -2.18
N PRO A 29 8.70 9.25 -3.53
CA PRO A 29 8.87 10.49 -4.30
C PRO A 29 7.73 11.46 -3.98
N GLY A 30 8.05 12.68 -3.56
CA GLY A 30 7.07 13.71 -3.18
C GLY A 30 6.99 13.98 -1.68
N LEU A 31 7.67 13.16 -0.86
CA LEU A 31 7.98 13.51 0.51
C LEU A 31 9.49 13.73 0.62
N ASN A 32 9.93 14.69 1.44
CA ASN A 32 11.34 14.91 1.77
C ASN A 32 11.88 13.79 2.69
N GLN A 33 11.63 12.54 2.33
CA GLN A 33 12.10 11.36 3.03
C GLN A 33 13.28 10.77 2.26
N THR A 34 14.35 10.50 2.99
CA THR A 34 15.56 9.85 2.47
C THR A 34 15.63 8.38 2.87
N GLU A 35 14.82 7.98 3.86
CA GLU A 35 14.83 6.63 4.43
C GLU A 35 13.85 5.70 3.69
N PRO A 36 14.21 4.41 3.52
CA PRO A 36 13.29 3.39 3.03
C PRO A 36 12.06 3.23 3.94
N SER A 37 10.93 2.84 3.35
CA SER A 37 9.70 2.55 4.10
C SER A 37 9.54 1.06 4.35
N THR A 38 9.13 0.71 5.57
CA THR A 38 8.87 -0.69 5.94
C THR A 38 7.57 -1.19 5.30
N PRO A 39 7.49 -2.47 4.90
CA PRO A 39 6.24 -3.04 4.40
C PRO A 39 5.07 -2.87 5.36
N GLY A 40 3.91 -2.50 4.83
CA GLY A 40 2.73 -2.10 5.60
C GLY A 40 2.66 -0.61 5.92
N THR A 41 3.70 0.17 5.63
CA THR A 41 3.65 1.64 5.72
C THR A 41 2.61 2.20 4.77
N ARG A 42 1.78 3.14 5.26
CA ARG A 42 0.76 3.84 4.49
C ARG A 42 1.02 5.34 4.49
N ILE A 43 1.02 5.92 3.29
CA ILE A 43 1.25 7.34 3.07
C ILE A 43 0.07 7.91 2.29
N HIS A 44 -0.39 9.11 2.68
CA HIS A 44 -1.38 9.88 1.93
C HIS A 44 -0.71 11.09 1.28
N HIS A 45 -0.77 11.19 -0.05
CA HIS A 45 -0.17 12.31 -0.80
C HIS A 45 -1.00 12.61 -2.04
N GLU A 46 -1.29 13.90 -2.27
CA GLU A 46 -2.09 14.37 -3.42
C GLU A 46 -3.40 13.59 -3.63
N CYS A 47 -4.17 13.42 -2.54
CA CYS A 47 -5.43 12.68 -2.55
C CYS A 47 -5.34 11.23 -3.07
N ARG A 48 -4.22 10.58 -2.79
CA ARG A 48 -3.99 9.16 -3.07
C ARG A 48 -3.43 8.48 -1.83
N GLN A 49 -3.74 7.20 -1.69
CA GLN A 49 -3.14 6.34 -0.70
C GLN A 49 -2.04 5.49 -1.34
N TYR A 50 -0.89 5.45 -0.69
CA TYR A 50 0.26 4.66 -1.07
C TYR A 50 0.53 3.65 0.03
N ASP A 51 0.55 2.37 -0.31
CA ASP A 51 0.87 1.29 0.61
C ASP A 51 2.19 0.63 0.18
N CYS A 52 3.14 0.51 1.09
CA CYS A 52 4.38 -0.22 0.84
C CYS A 52 4.11 -1.73 0.90
N ALA A 53 4.18 -2.41 -0.24
CA ALA A 53 3.96 -3.85 -0.34
C ALA A 53 5.18 -4.63 0.17
N SER A 54 4.98 -5.88 0.60
CA SER A 54 6.07 -6.78 1.02
C SER A 54 7.07 -7.11 -0.09
N SER A 55 6.72 -6.84 -1.35
CA SER A 55 7.61 -6.94 -2.51
C SER A 55 8.60 -5.77 -2.64
N GLY A 56 8.52 -4.74 -1.79
CA GLY A 56 9.34 -3.53 -1.88
C GLY A 56 8.86 -2.53 -2.94
N SER A 57 7.62 -2.70 -3.42
CA SER A 57 6.99 -1.79 -4.39
C SER A 57 5.89 -0.97 -3.72
N TRP A 58 5.73 0.27 -4.16
CA TRP A 58 4.59 1.10 -3.78
C TRP A 58 3.34 0.70 -4.56
N HIS A 59 2.26 0.40 -3.85
CA HIS A 59 0.93 0.26 -4.43
C HIS A 59 0.16 1.55 -4.24
N VAL A 60 -0.54 2.00 -5.29
CA VAL A 60 -1.26 3.27 -5.28
C VAL A 60 -2.75 3.02 -5.41
N LEU A 61 -3.54 3.63 -4.52
CA LEU A 61 -4.99 3.71 -4.59
C LEU A 61 -5.40 5.14 -4.86
N GLY A 62 -6.01 5.34 -6.03
CA GLY A 62 -6.60 6.61 -6.44
C GLY A 62 -8.05 6.75 -5.99
N CYS A 63 -8.64 7.90 -6.33
CA CYS A 63 -10.06 8.13 -6.13
C CYS A 63 -10.90 7.23 -7.06
N ALA A 64 -11.95 6.64 -6.50
CA ALA A 64 -12.89 5.84 -7.27
C ALA A 64 -13.73 6.75 -8.17
N LEU A 65 -14.06 6.26 -9.37
CA LEU A 65 -15.05 6.91 -10.23
C LEU A 65 -16.44 6.60 -9.68
N SER A 66 -17.18 7.64 -9.29
CA SER A 66 -18.56 7.54 -8.80
C SER A 66 -19.51 8.23 -9.77
N THR A 67 -20.66 7.60 -10.00
CA THR A 67 -21.71 8.11 -10.89
C THR A 67 -23.08 7.95 -10.22
N CYS A 68 -24.03 8.80 -10.56
CA CYS A 68 -25.43 8.62 -10.15
C CYS A 68 -26.40 8.95 -11.29
N VAL A 69 -27.62 8.42 -11.20
CA VAL A 69 -28.64 8.49 -12.26
C VAL A 69 -29.00 9.93 -12.62
N LYS A 70 -29.07 10.82 -11.63
CA LYS A 70 -29.34 12.25 -11.81
C LYS A 70 -28.24 13.06 -11.15
N GLN A 71 -27.21 13.35 -11.94
CA GLN A 71 -26.12 14.23 -11.53
C GLN A 71 -26.56 15.69 -11.68
N ILE A 72 -26.54 16.44 -10.56
CA ILE A 72 -26.88 17.87 -10.52
C ILE A 72 -25.63 18.75 -10.32
N GLY A 73 -24.47 18.14 -10.12
CA GLY A 73 -23.20 18.83 -9.96
C GLY A 73 -22.04 17.86 -9.73
N TYR A 74 -20.88 18.40 -9.45
CA TYR A 74 -19.66 17.64 -9.18
C TYR A 74 -18.82 18.39 -8.16
N VAL A 75 -18.28 17.68 -7.19
CA VAL A 75 -17.30 18.19 -6.23
C VAL A 75 -15.92 17.81 -6.75
N ASP A 76 -15.05 18.80 -6.90
CA ASP A 76 -13.65 18.61 -7.30
C ASP A 76 -12.78 18.17 -6.11
N TYR A 77 -11.51 17.90 -6.38
CA TYR A 77 -10.54 17.55 -5.35
C TYR A 77 -10.48 18.59 -4.22
N ASP A 78 -10.51 18.11 -2.98
CA ASP A 78 -10.29 18.92 -1.78
C ASP A 78 -9.02 18.46 -1.06
N TYR A 79 -7.87 18.97 -1.51
CA TYR A 79 -6.57 18.62 -0.92
C TYR A 79 -6.39 19.08 0.54
N SER A 80 -7.35 19.81 1.11
CA SER A 80 -7.35 20.14 2.55
C SER A 80 -7.82 18.98 3.42
N LYS A 81 -8.42 17.95 2.82
CA LYS A 81 -8.96 16.77 3.50
C LYS A 81 -8.07 15.53 3.30
N PRO A 82 -8.14 14.55 4.22
CA PRO A 82 -7.48 13.25 4.01
C PRO A 82 -8.14 12.45 2.89
N TYR A 83 -7.44 11.42 2.39
CA TYR A 83 -8.06 10.41 1.54
C TYR A 83 -8.90 9.47 2.42
N PRO A 84 -10.14 9.11 2.02
CA PRO A 84 -10.79 9.37 0.72
C PRO A 84 -11.65 10.65 0.64
N GLU A 85 -11.74 11.46 1.69
CA GLU A 85 -12.62 12.64 1.76
C GLU A 85 -12.22 13.78 0.80
N CYS A 86 -10.97 13.82 0.38
CA CYS A 86 -10.47 14.74 -0.64
C CYS A 86 -10.91 14.38 -2.07
N CYS A 87 -11.50 13.20 -2.27
CA CYS A 87 -11.80 12.69 -3.60
C CYS A 87 -12.99 13.40 -4.26
N PRO A 88 -12.94 13.56 -5.58
CA PRO A 88 -14.05 14.15 -6.31
C PRO A 88 -15.23 13.18 -6.36
N HIS A 89 -16.45 13.72 -6.32
CA HIS A 89 -17.67 12.92 -6.37
C HIS A 89 -18.83 13.68 -7.00
N PRO A 90 -19.79 13.00 -7.64
CA PRO A 90 -20.98 13.65 -8.16
C PRO A 90 -21.87 14.16 -7.01
N ILE A 91 -22.59 15.25 -7.28
CA ILE A 91 -23.71 15.69 -6.46
C ILE A 91 -24.97 15.11 -7.09
N CYS A 92 -25.72 14.33 -6.32
CA CYS A 92 -26.91 13.63 -6.78
C CYS A 92 -28.16 14.31 -6.24
N GLY A 93 -29.21 14.40 -7.05
CA GLY A 93 -30.50 15.01 -6.65
C GLY A 93 -31.67 14.53 -7.48
#